data_AF-X0WUA3-F1
#
_entry.id   AF-X0WUA3-F1
#
_cell.length_a   1.000
_cell.length_b   1.000
_cell.length_c   1.000
_cell.angle_alpha   90.00
_cell.angle_beta   90.00
_cell.angle_gamma   90.00
#
_symmetry.space_group_name_H-M   'P 1'
#
loop_
_entity.id
_entity.type
_entity.pdbx_description
1 polymer ?
#
loop_
_entity_poly.entity_id
_entity_poly.type
_entity_poly.pdbx_seq_one_letter_code
_entity_poly.pdbx_strand_id
1 'polypeptide(L)' 'MYAAHRAEIESAEDPAAHLKELQDTYRAIQSPFRTAEAFGIEDIIDPRDTRSLLCDWAEMAYEIEKNNLGPKKRGMRC' A
#
# COMPACT_ATOMS: atom_id res chain seq x y z
N MET A 1 -2.83 -3.12 -16.03
CA MET A 1 -2.97 -2.17 -17.15
C MET A 1 -2.99 -2.90 -18.49
N TYR A 2 -1.91 -3.58 -18.87
CA TYR A 2 -1.85 -4.39 -20.10
C TYR A 2 -2.90 -5.51 -20.17
N ALA A 3 -3.24 -6.16 -19.06
CA ALA A 3 -4.15 -7.31 -19.10
C ALA A 3 -5.61 -6.97 -19.44
N ALA A 4 -6.08 -5.75 -19.12
CA ALA A 4 -7.47 -5.34 -19.35
C ALA A 4 -7.70 -4.74 -20.75
N HIS A 5 -6.72 -3.99 -21.27
CA HIS A 5 -6.81 -3.32 -22.57
C HIS A 5 -5.97 -3.99 -23.66
N ARG A 6 -5.60 -5.27 -23.48
CA ARG A 6 -4.69 -5.97 -24.39
C ARG A 6 -5.18 -5.97 -25.83
N ALA A 7 -6.45 -6.33 -26.04
CA ALA A 7 -7.05 -6.41 -27.37
C ALA A 7 -7.19 -5.03 -28.03
N GLU A 8 -7.52 -4.00 -27.24
CA GLU A 8 -7.66 -2.61 -27.71
C GLU A 8 -6.30 -2.02 -28.12
N ILE A 9 -5.24 -2.31 -27.35
CA ILE A 9 -3.88 -1.86 -27.67
C ILE A 9 -3.33 -2.58 -28.91
N GLU A 10 -3.54 -3.90 -29.03
CA GLU A 10 -3.04 -4.68 -30.18
C GLU A 10 -3.81 -4.41 -31.50
N SER A 11 -5.05 -3.91 -31.41
CA SER A 11 -5.87 -3.55 -32.58
C SER A 11 -5.76 -2.08 -33.00
N ALA A 12 -5.08 -1.25 -32.22
CA ALA A 12 -4.83 0.15 -32.55
C ALA A 12 -3.84 0.30 -33.70
N GLU A 13 -4.00 1.34 -34.50
CA GLU A 13 -3.14 1.65 -35.64
C GLU A 13 -1.71 2.03 -35.21
N ASP A 14 -1.58 2.64 -34.03
CA ASP A 14 -0.31 2.80 -33.30
C ASP A 14 -0.47 2.31 -31.84
N PRO A 15 -0.13 1.04 -31.57
CA PRO A 15 -0.23 0.45 -30.23
C PRO A 15 0.60 1.18 -29.16
N ALA A 16 1.74 1.77 -29.55
CA ALA A 16 2.63 2.44 -28.60
C ALA A 16 2.07 3.81 -28.18
N ALA A 17 1.51 4.56 -29.13
CA ALA A 17 0.83 5.82 -28.84
C ALA A 17 -0.42 5.60 -27.97
N HIS A 18 -1.26 4.63 -28.32
CA HIS A 18 -2.49 4.35 -27.57
C HIS A 18 -2.20 3.91 -26.13
N LEU A 19 -1.16 3.10 -25.94
CA LEU A 19 -0.72 2.72 -24.61
C LEU A 19 -0.24 3.91 -23.77
N LYS A 20 0.47 4.84 -24.39
CA LYS A 20 0.96 6.05 -23.72
C LYS A 20 -0.20 6.95 -23.28
N GLU A 21 -1.21 7.15 -24.13
CA GLU A 21 -2.43 7.89 -23.79
C GLU A 21 -3.17 7.26 -22.60
N LEU A 22 -3.32 5.93 -22.61
CA LEU A 22 -3.91 5.21 -21.48
C LEU A 22 -3.08 5.46 -20.21
N GLN A 23 -1.75 5.30 -20.28
CA GLN A 23 -0.87 5.54 -19.14
C GLN A 23 -1.01 6.94 -18.55
N ASP A 24 -1.05 7.95 -19.41
CA ASP A 24 -1.16 9.35 -19.00
C ASP A 24 -2.53 9.64 -18.36
N THR A 25 -3.61 9.04 -18.90
CA THR A 25 -4.96 9.12 -18.33
C THR A 25 -5.03 8.52 -16.92
N TYR A 26 -4.48 7.31 -16.73
CA TYR A 26 -4.49 6.66 -15.42
C TYR A 26 -3.57 7.36 -14.41
N ARG A 27 -2.41 7.87 -14.84
CA ARG A 27 -1.52 8.68 -13.98
C ARG A 27 -2.22 9.93 -13.47
N ALA A 28 -3.05 10.59 -14.29
CA ALA A 28 -3.82 11.75 -13.85
C ALA A 28 -4.85 11.42 -12.74
N ILE A 29 -5.29 10.16 -12.67
CA ILE A 29 -6.26 9.70 -11.67
C ILE A 29 -5.56 9.15 -10.41
N GLN A 30 -4.31 8.65 -10.54
CA GLN A 30 -3.49 8.19 -9.44
C GLN A 30 -3.14 9.35 -8.50
N SER A 31 -3.86 9.43 -7.39
CA SER A 31 -3.58 10.37 -6.31
C SER A 31 -3.28 9.59 -5.03
N PRO A 32 -2.11 9.81 -4.40
CA PRO A 32 -1.77 9.15 -3.13
C PRO A 32 -2.78 9.47 -2.03
N PHE A 33 -3.41 10.65 -2.08
CA PHE A 33 -4.46 11.05 -1.13
C PHE A 33 -5.75 10.25 -1.30
N ARG A 34 -6.20 10.03 -2.56
CA ARG A 34 -7.39 9.20 -2.82
C ARG A 34 -7.17 7.76 -2.41
N THR A 35 -5.96 7.25 -2.63
CA THR A 35 -5.57 5.92 -2.16
C THR A 35 -5.53 5.88 -0.63
N ALA A 36 -4.93 6.87 0.02
CA ALA A 36 -4.87 6.94 1.48
C ALA A 36 -6.26 6.95 2.12
N GLU A 37 -7.17 7.81 1.62
CA GLU A 37 -8.55 7.87 2.08
C GLU A 37 -9.28 6.53 1.93
N ALA A 38 -9.17 5.89 0.76
CA ALA A 38 -9.84 4.61 0.49
C ALA A 38 -9.34 3.46 1.38
N PHE A 39 -8.07 3.50 1.81
CA PHE A 39 -7.47 2.50 2.70
C PHE A 39 -7.50 2.90 4.17
N GLY A 40 -8.11 4.04 4.53
CA GLY A 40 -8.12 4.55 5.90
C GLY A 40 -6.71 4.84 6.44
N ILE A 41 -5.78 5.23 5.56
CA ILE A 41 -4.43 5.64 5.95
C ILE A 41 -4.54 7.05 6.54
N GLU A 42 -4.25 7.15 7.84
CA GLU A 42 -4.40 8.40 8.60
C GLU A 42 -3.28 9.42 8.34
N ASP A 43 -2.06 8.96 8.03
CA ASP A 43 -0.89 9.83 7.91
C ASP A 43 -0.10 9.58 6.61
N ILE A 44 0.18 10.67 5.89
CA ILE A 44 1.03 10.69 4.69
C ILE A 44 2.27 11.52 5.04
N ILE A 45 3.37 10.84 5.30
CA ILE A 45 4.61 11.42 5.81
C ILE A 45 5.66 11.64 4.71
N ASP A 46 6.66 12.46 5.02
CA ASP A 46 7.87 12.52 4.21
C ASP A 46 8.66 11.20 4.35
N PRO A 47 9.16 10.61 3.24
CA PRO A 47 9.95 9.38 3.30
C PRO A 47 11.14 9.42 4.26
N ARG A 48 11.72 10.61 4.50
CA ARG A 48 12.86 10.81 5.42
C ARG A 48 12.48 10.58 6.88
N ASP A 49 11.23 10.85 7.25
CA ASP A 49 10.75 10.76 8.63
C ASP A 49 10.38 9.32 9.01
N THR A 50 10.16 8.45 8.00
CA THR A 50 9.73 7.05 8.16
C THR A 50 10.54 6.31 9.22
N ARG A 51 11.88 6.43 9.22
CA ARG A 51 12.73 5.68 10.15
C ARG A 51 12.52 6.09 11.60
N SER A 52 12.47 7.40 11.87
CA SER A 52 12.32 7.89 13.24
C SER A 52 10.96 7.45 13.81
N LEU A 53 9.90 7.68 13.04
CA LEU A 53 8.52 7.34 13.43
C LEU A 53 8.34 5.84 13.69
N LEU A 54 8.95 4.98 12.87
CA LEU A 54 8.89 3.53 13.08
C LEU A 54 9.66 3.08 14.33
N CYS A 55 10.81 3.68 14.62
CA CYS A 55 11.57 3.37 15.83
C CYS A 55 10.78 3.77 17.08
N ASP A 56 10.23 4.99 17.10
CA ASP A 56 9.41 5.48 18.22
C ASP A 56 8.16 4.60 18.43
N TRP A 57 7.49 4.22 17.34
CA TRP A 57 6.35 3.30 17.39
C TRP A 57 6.72 1.92 17.92
N ALA A 58 7.86 1.36 17.49
CA ALA A 58 8.29 0.03 17.91
C ALA A 58 8.47 -0.04 19.43
N GLU A 59 9.08 0.97 20.05
CA GLU A 59 9.24 1.04 21.51
C GLU A 59 7.88 0.98 22.23
N MET A 60 6.90 1.75 21.77
CA MET A 60 5.54 1.72 22.33
C MET A 60 4.84 0.37 22.11
N ALA A 61 4.97 -0.20 20.91
CA ALA A 61 4.35 -1.47 20.55
C ALA A 61 4.86 -2.62 21.43
N TYR A 62 6.17 -2.66 21.73
CA TYR A 62 6.76 -3.68 22.59
C TYR A 62 6.19 -3.68 24.01
N GLU A 63 5.96 -2.49 24.60
CA GLU A 63 5.38 -2.38 25.93
C GLU A 63 3.93 -2.89 25.99
N ILE A 64 3.14 -2.58 24.96
CA ILE A 64 1.75 -3.06 24.85
C ILE A 64 1.72 -4.58 24.61
N GLU A 65 2.53 -5.07 23.68
CA GLU A 65 2.46 -6.46 23.20
C GLU A 65 3.02 -7.47 24.20
N LYS A 66 3.80 -7.03 25.18
CA LYS A 66 4.34 -7.86 26.26
C LYS A 66 3.30 -8.76 26.93
N ASN A 67 2.05 -8.30 27.01
CA ASN A 67 0.94 -9.02 27.64
C ASN A 67 0.03 -9.74 26.63
N ASN A 68 0.18 -9.48 25.33
CA ASN A 68 -0.68 -9.97 24.25
C ASN A 68 -0.07 -11.16 23.49
N LEU A 69 0.60 -12.08 24.19
CA LEU A 69 1.35 -13.20 23.60
C LEU A 69 0.49 -14.27 22.87
N GLY A 70 -0.81 -14.02 22.71
CA GLY A 70 -1.75 -14.94 22.10
C GLY A 70 -2.04 -16.19 22.95
N PRO A 71 -2.88 -17.10 22.42
CA PRO A 71 -3.28 -18.31 23.12
C PRO A 71 -2.10 -19.27 23.34
N LYS A 72 -1.81 -19.59 24.60
CA LYS A 72 -0.78 -20.57 24.97
C LYS A 72 -1.31 -21.98 24.71
N LYS A 73 -0.64 -22.75 23.84
CA LYS A 73 -0.97 -24.17 23.54
C LYS A 73 -0.69 -25.15 24.69
N ARG A 74 -0.23 -24.67 25.85
CA ARG A 74 0.11 -25.50 27.03
C ARG A 74 -0.90 -25.26 28.14
N GLY A 75 -1.44 -26.33 28.71
CA GLY A 75 -2.31 -26.29 29.89
C GLY A 75 -1.55 -25.91 31.17
N MET A 76 -2.30 -25.63 32.23
CA MET A 76 -1.76 -25.42 33.58
C MET A 76 -0.97 -26.66 33.98
N ARG A 77 0.30 -26.50 34.36
CA ARG A 77 1.09 -27.60 34.94
C ARG A 77 0.84 -27.61 36.44
N CYS A 78 0.33 -28.72 36.96
CA CYS A 78 0.31 -29.00 38.40
C CYS A 78 1.69 -29.46 38.89
#